data_AF-A0A9E3K6Q1-F1
#
_entry.id   AF-A0A9E3K6Q1-F1
#
_cell.length_a   1.000
_cell.length_b   1.000
_cell.length_c   1.000
_cell.angle_alpha   90.00
_cell.angle_beta   90.00
_cell.angle_gamma   90.00
#
_symmetry.space_group_name_H-M   'P 1'
#
loop_
_entity.id
_entity.type
_entity.pdbx_description
1 polymer ?
#
loop_
_entity_poly.entity_id
_entity_poly.type
_entity_poly.pdbx_seq_one_letter_code
_entity_poly.pdbx_strand_id
1 'polypeptide(L)'
;MTEAVIVIDAASATVEKRNIAFSALVDDNERKFAVSIADFQNFGVENAKADPVGSVSVISANLSALIQIKARKNELLPTTRLAPL
;
A
#
# COMPACT_ATOMS: atom_id res chain seq x y z
N MET A 1 -6.00 11.22 -20.34
CA MET A 1 -5.79 11.07 -18.88
C MET A 1 -4.55 10.21 -18.72
N THR A 2 -3.47 10.74 -18.15
CA THR A 2 -2.23 10.01 -17.90
C THR A 2 -2.44 9.02 -16.76
N GLU A 3 -2.00 7.78 -16.95
CA GLU A 3 -2.00 6.77 -15.88
C GLU A 3 -0.97 7.17 -14.83
N ALA A 4 -1.39 7.32 -13.57
CA ALA A 4 -0.45 7.60 -12.49
C ALA A 4 0.52 6.42 -12.35
N VAL A 5 1.82 6.69 -12.42
CA VAL A 5 2.86 5.66 -12.25
C VAL A 5 3.04 5.44 -10.75
N ILE A 6 2.82 4.19 -10.31
CA ILE A 6 2.95 3.82 -8.89
C ILE A 6 4.03 2.77 -8.74
N VAL A 7 5.05 3.10 -7.94
CA VAL A 7 6.15 2.20 -7.60
C VAL A 7 6.17 2.02 -6.09
N ILE A 8 5.82 0.84 -5.60
CA ILE A 8 5.83 0.50 -4.18
C ILE A 8 7.21 0.02 -3.78
N ASP A 9 7.79 0.63 -2.75
CA ASP A 9 9.02 0.15 -2.13
C ASP A 9 8.68 -0.80 -0.98
N ALA A 10 8.66 -2.10 -1.27
CA ALA A 10 8.39 -3.11 -0.26
C ALA A 10 9.50 -3.22 0.80
N ALA A 11 10.74 -2.81 0.51
CA ALA A 11 11.84 -2.88 1.47
C ALA A 11 11.67 -1.87 2.61
N SER A 12 10.90 -0.80 2.38
CA SER A 12 10.50 0.16 3.42
C SER A 12 9.41 -0.37 4.38
N ALA A 13 8.91 -1.59 4.18
CA ALA A 13 7.80 -2.12 4.95
C ALA A 13 8.15 -2.34 6.43
N THR A 14 7.36 -1.72 7.31
CA THR A 14 7.52 -1.80 8.77
C THR A 14 6.18 -2.11 9.45
N VAL A 15 6.22 -2.89 10.54
CA VAL A 15 5.02 -3.20 11.32
C VAL A 15 4.76 -2.07 12.32
N GLU A 16 3.65 -1.36 12.17
CA GLU A 16 3.21 -0.30 13.06
C GLU A 16 1.89 -0.68 13.74
N LYS A 17 1.97 -1.18 14.98
CA LYS A 17 0.84 -1.65 15.80
C LYS A 17 0.00 -2.74 15.12
N ARG A 18 -1.05 -2.35 14.40
CA ARG A 18 -2.00 -3.23 13.69
C ARG A 18 -1.90 -3.10 12.17
N ASN A 19 -0.98 -2.27 11.69
CA ASN A 19 -0.79 -1.98 10.27
C ASN A 19 0.64 -2.37 9.83
N ILE A 20 0.81 -2.56 8.53
CA ILE A 20 2.12 -2.53 7.87
C ILE A 20 2.18 -1.23 7.07
N ALA A 21 3.20 -0.43 7.34
CA ALA A 21 3.44 0.84 6.68
C ALA A 21 4.61 0.71 5.69
N PHE A 22 4.51 1.33 4.52
CA PHE A 22 5.53 1.31 3.47
C PHE A 22 5.43 2.57 2.60
N SER A 23 6.54 2.94 1.96
CA SER A 23 6.63 4.03 0.99
C SER A 23 6.28 3.56 -0.42
N ALA A 24 5.71 4.46 -1.22
CA ALA A 24 5.58 4.31 -2.66
C ALA A 24 5.73 5.66 -3.36
N LEU A 25 6.29 5.65 -4.57
CA LEU A 25 6.30 6.81 -5.47
C LEU A 25 5.01 6.82 -6.28
N VAL A 26 4.30 7.94 -6.27
CA VAL A 26 3.11 8.20 -7.09
C VAL A 26 3.38 9.46 -7.92
N ASP A 27 3.57 9.30 -9.23
CA ASP A 27 3.97 10.39 -10.14
C ASP A 27 5.15 11.20 -9.58
N ASP A 28 6.23 10.49 -9.25
CA ASP A 28 7.47 11.01 -8.67
C ASP A 28 7.35 11.65 -7.27
N ASN A 29 6.16 11.64 -6.66
CA ASN A 29 5.96 12.09 -5.30
C ASN A 29 5.96 10.90 -4.34
N GLU A 30 6.87 10.92 -3.35
CA GLU A 30 6.89 9.91 -2.31
C GLU A 30 5.66 10.03 -1.39
N ARG A 31 5.01 8.90 -1.12
CA ARG A 31 3.87 8.79 -0.22
C ARG A 31 4.01 7.59 0.68
N LYS A 32 3.64 7.77 1.95
CA LYS A 32 3.55 6.67 2.93
C LYS A 32 2.15 6.08 2.93
N PHE A 33 2.08 4.76 2.82
CA PHE A 33 0.86 3.97 2.92
C PHE A 33 0.88 3.16 4.20
N ALA A 34 -0.30 2.93 4.78
CA ALA A 34 -0.49 2.04 5.92
C ALA A 34 -1.70 1.15 5.65
N VAL A 35 -1.48 -0.17 5.67
CA VAL A 35 -2.50 -1.18 5.40
C VAL A 35 -2.68 -2.03 6.65
N SER A 36 -3.93 -2.31 7.04
CA SER A 36 -4.19 -3.17 8.20
C SER A 36 -3.63 -4.57 7.95
N ILE A 37 -3.00 -5.16 8.96
CA ILE A 37 -2.46 -6.52 8.89
C ILE A 37 -3.57 -7.54 8.57
N ALA A 38 -4.80 -7.28 9.01
CA ALA A 38 -5.95 -8.12 8.67
C ALA A 38 -6.31 -8.06 7.18
N ASP A 39 -6.07 -6.92 6.52
CA ASP A 39 -6.39 -6.77 5.10
C ASP A 39 -5.46 -7.61 4.21
N PHE A 40 -4.26 -7.95 4.68
CA PHE A 40 -3.33 -8.83 3.96
C PHE A 40 -3.90 -10.24 3.74
N GLN A 41 -4.79 -10.72 4.61
CA GLN A 41 -5.47 -12.00 4.42
C GLN A 41 -6.41 -11.98 3.22
N ASN A 42 -7.03 -10.82 2.92
CA ASN A 42 -7.86 -10.65 1.72
C ASN A 42 -7.05 -10.74 0.43
N PHE A 43 -5.72 -10.58 0.53
CA PHE A 43 -4.78 -10.74 -0.58
C PHE A 43 -4.04 -12.08 -0.53
N GLY A 44 -4.47 -13.04 0.30
CA GLY A 44 -3.89 -14.37 0.39
C GLY A 44 -2.62 -14.48 1.23
N VAL A 45 -2.29 -13.47 2.04
CA VAL A 45 -1.13 -13.49 2.93
C VAL A 45 -1.59 -13.83 4.34
N GLU A 46 -1.28 -15.06 4.80
CA GLU A 46 -1.77 -15.57 6.09
C GLU A 46 -1.05 -14.96 7.30
N ASN A 47 0.24 -14.61 7.18
CA ASN A 47 1.07 -14.20 8.31
C ASN A 47 1.90 -12.95 8.05
N ALA A 48 1.21 -11.85 7.70
CA ALA A 48 1.88 -10.64 7.21
C ALA A 48 2.84 -9.97 8.22
N LYS A 49 2.67 -10.24 9.52
CA LYS A 49 3.57 -9.77 10.58
C LYS A 49 4.94 -10.44 10.58
N ALA A 50 4.98 -11.72 10.20
CA ALA A 50 6.21 -12.51 10.23
C ALA A 50 7.19 -12.04 9.14
N ASP A 51 6.66 -11.55 8.02
CA ASP A 51 7.44 -11.03 6.90
C ASP A 51 6.73 -9.84 6.24
N PRO A 52 6.84 -8.62 6.79
CA PRO A 52 6.18 -7.44 6.24
C PRO A 52 6.69 -7.07 4.83
N VAL A 53 7.98 -7.27 4.56
CA VAL A 53 8.60 -6.96 3.27
C VAL A 53 8.09 -7.91 2.18
N GLY A 54 8.13 -9.22 2.43
CA GLY A 54 7.59 -10.21 1.50
C GLY A 54 6.08 -10.05 1.33
N SER A 55 5.36 -9.72 2.40
CA SER A 55 3.91 -9.49 2.34
C SER A 55 3.54 -8.30 1.47
N VAL A 56 4.23 -7.16 1.62
CA VAL A 56 4.02 -5.98 0.76
C VAL A 56 4.42 -6.29 -0.68
N SER A 57 5.52 -7.03 -0.89
CA SER A 57 5.96 -7.46 -2.22
C SER A 57 4.89 -8.28 -2.94
N VAL A 58 4.30 -9.27 -2.26
CA VAL A 58 3.24 -10.15 -2.80
C VAL A 58 2.02 -9.34 -3.23
N ILE A 59 1.59 -8.35 -2.43
CA ILE A 59 0.35 -7.60 -2.71
C ILE A 59 0.58 -6.35 -3.58
N SER A 60 1.83 -5.95 -3.81
CA SER A 60 2.21 -4.68 -4.46
C SER A 60 1.50 -4.45 -5.79
N ALA A 61 1.47 -5.45 -6.69
CA ALA A 61 0.81 -5.33 -7.98
C ALA A 61 -0.71 -5.07 -7.86
N ASN A 62 -1.37 -5.81 -6.96
CA ASN A 62 -2.80 -5.64 -6.69
C ASN A 62 -3.08 -4.28 -6.05
N LEU A 63 -2.21 -3.85 -5.14
CA LEU A 63 -2.35 -2.58 -4.44
C LEU A 63 -2.13 -1.38 -5.38
N SER A 64 -1.12 -1.41 -6.24
CA SER A 64 -0.89 -0.39 -7.27
C SER A 64 -2.10 -0.25 -8.20
N ALA A 65 -2.68 -1.37 -8.66
CA ALA A 65 -3.89 -1.35 -9.48
C ALA A 65 -5.09 -0.73 -8.74
N LEU A 66 -5.29 -1.08 -7.46
CA LEU A 66 -6.35 -0.51 -6.63
C LEU A 66 -6.18 0.99 -6.41
N ILE A 67 -4.95 1.45 -6.13
CA ILE A 67 -4.65 2.88 -5.94
C ILE A 67 -4.88 3.63 -7.26
N GLN A 68 -4.45 3.09 -8.41
CA GLN A 68 -4.72 3.69 -9.72
C GLN A 68 -6.21 3.79 -10.04
N ILE A 69 -7.00 2.76 -9.73
CA ILE A 69 -8.46 2.79 -9.92
C ILE A 69 -9.11 3.88 -9.04
N LYS A 70 -8.59 4.08 -7.83
CA LYS A 70 -9.17 5.01 -6.86
C LYS A 70 -8.72 6.45 -7.01
N ALA A 71 -7.47 6.67 -7.40
CA ALA A 71 -6.98 7.95 -7.87
C ALA A 71 -7.83 8.44 -9.06
N ARG A 72 -8.19 7.54 -9.98
CA ARG A 72 -9.11 7.85 -11.09
C ARG A 72 -10.53 8.22 -10.64
N LYS A 73 -10.97 7.74 -9.47
CA LYS A 73 -12.32 8.00 -8.94
C LYS A 73 -12.39 9.15 -7.93
N ASN A 74 -11.27 9.81 -7.62
CA ASN A 74 -11.18 10.82 -6.55
C ASN A 74 -11.66 10.29 -5.17
N GLU A 75 -11.72 8.96 -5.03
CA GLU A 75 -12.19 8.23 -3.84
C GLU A 75 -11.02 7.42 -3.30
N LEU A 76 -10.05 8.11 -2.68
CA LEU A 76 -9.09 7.46 -1.80
C LEU A 76 -9.88 6.57 -0.82
N LEU A 77 -9.47 5.29 -0.70
CA LEU A 77 -10.12 4.30 0.16
C LEU A 77 -10.49 4.91 1.52
N PRO A 78 -11.68 4.60 2.07
CA PRO A 78 -12.04 4.97 3.44
C PRO A 78 -10.98 4.51 4.47
N THR A 79 -10.17 3.50 4.13
CA THR A 79 -9.10 2.93 4.96
C THR A 79 -7.69 3.50 4.68
N THR A 80 -7.47 4.25 3.60
CA THR A 80 -6.17 4.87 3.30
C THR A 80 -6.17 6.30 3.81
N ARG A 81 -5.84 6.47 5.10
CA ARG A 81 -5.53 7.82 5.62
C ARG A 81 -4.15 8.23 5.13
N LEU A 82 -4.10 9.31 4.35
CA LEU A 82 -2.86 10.05 4.14
C LEU A 82 -2.39 10.54 5.51
N ALA A 83 -1.25 10.04 5.98
CA ALA A 83 -0.64 10.58 7.18
C ALA A 83 -0.22 12.04 6.90
N PRO A 84 -0.45 12.98 7.83
CA PRO A 84 0.11 14.32 7.70
C PRO A 84 1.65 14.24 7.77
N LEU A 85 2.31 15.09 6.97
CA LEU A 85 3.76 15.33 7.01
C LEU A 85 4.23 15.70 8.41
#